data_AF-A0A1J9Q7A0-F1
#
_entry.id   AF-A0A1J9Q7A0-F1
#
_cell.length_a   1.000
_cell.length_b   1.000
_cell.length_c   1.000
_cell.angle_alpha   90.00
_cell.angle_beta   90.00
_cell.angle_gamma   90.00
#
_symmetry.space_group_name_H-M   'P 1'
#
loop_
_entity.id
_entity.type
_entity.pdbx_description
1 polymer ?
#
loop_
_entity_poly.entity_id
_entity_poly.type
_entity_poly.pdbx_seq_one_letter_code
_entity_poly.pdbx_strand_id
1 'polypeptide(L)'
;MSGWGHEQPETFIITGKRWTKQVFAISSAVQHALKPNEYDQGLPGQFNASHAEKQLIAYFIEKHVFLGDEREPNSNWDRSLYSLFESRPPVALTKATILVNRAPCDDCRAFIQRIKLVLNIEFQIIFC
;
A
#
# COMPACT_ATOMS: atom_id res chain seq x y z
N MET A 1 3.50 -25.93 -24.97
CA MET A 1 3.53 -24.45 -24.85
C MET A 1 2.12 -23.98 -24.54
N SER A 2 1.86 -23.56 -23.30
CA SER A 2 0.53 -23.22 -22.79
C SER A 2 0.26 -21.71 -22.94
N GLY A 3 -0.57 -21.36 -23.92
CA GLY A 3 -1.02 -19.98 -24.19
C GLY A 3 -2.42 -19.97 -24.80
N TRP A 4 -3.29 -20.88 -24.36
CA TRP A 4 -4.64 -21.02 -24.90
C TRP A 4 -5.65 -20.58 -23.86
N GLY A 5 -6.13 -19.36 -24.03
CA GLY A 5 -7.07 -18.70 -23.13
C GLY A 5 -6.47 -17.43 -22.54
N HIS A 6 -6.05 -16.49 -23.39
CA HIS A 6 -5.88 -15.12 -22.94
C HIS A 6 -7.27 -14.59 -22.54
N GLU A 7 -7.63 -14.78 -21.26
CA GLU A 7 -8.57 -13.88 -20.61
C GLU A 7 -7.90 -12.50 -20.61
N GLN A 8 -8.62 -11.50 -21.09
CA GLN A 8 -8.22 -10.10 -20.99
C GLN A 8 -7.77 -9.85 -19.54
N PRO A 9 -6.66 -9.12 -19.29
CA PRO A 9 -6.31 -8.77 -17.93
C PRO A 9 -7.51 -8.02 -17.34
N GLU A 10 -8.15 -8.61 -16.33
CA GLU A 10 -9.17 -7.91 -15.56
C GLU A 10 -8.56 -6.58 -15.10
N THR A 11 -9.08 -5.46 -15.62
CA THR A 11 -8.59 -4.14 -15.23
C THR A 11 -8.80 -3.97 -13.73
N PHE A 12 -7.72 -4.09 -12.96
CA PHE A 12 -7.75 -3.87 -11.52
C PHE A 12 -7.71 -2.36 -11.23
N ILE A 13 -8.83 -1.81 -10.77
CA ILE A 13 -8.95 -0.37 -10.45
C ILE A 13 -8.84 -0.15 -8.94
N ILE A 14 -7.85 0.64 -8.54
CA ILE A 14 -7.68 1.12 -7.16
C ILE A 14 -8.69 2.23 -6.92
N THR A 15 -9.81 1.90 -6.28
CA THR A 15 -10.91 2.87 -6.04
C THR A 15 -10.61 3.83 -4.89
N GLY A 16 -10.79 5.14 -5.14
CA GLY A 16 -10.36 6.19 -4.22
C GLY A 16 -10.86 6.07 -2.78
N LYS A 17 -12.12 5.70 -2.56
CA LYS A 17 -12.74 5.74 -1.22
C LYS A 17 -12.14 4.73 -0.24
N ARG A 18 -11.84 3.51 -0.69
CA ARG A 18 -11.22 2.48 0.15
C ARG A 18 -9.79 2.88 0.49
N TRP A 19 -9.01 3.19 -0.52
CA TRP A 19 -7.58 3.43 -0.36
C TRP A 19 -7.27 4.74 0.35
N THR A 20 -8.11 5.76 0.21
CA THR A 20 -7.99 6.99 1.02
C THR A 20 -8.11 6.68 2.53
N LYS A 21 -9.06 5.83 2.93
CA LYS A 21 -9.19 5.40 4.34
C LYS A 21 -7.96 4.62 4.80
N GLN A 22 -7.44 3.75 3.93
CA GLN A 22 -6.22 2.99 4.23
C GLN A 22 -5.01 3.92 4.37
N VAL A 23 -4.91 4.98 3.58
CA VAL A 23 -3.86 6.01 3.71
C VAL A 23 -3.96 6.73 5.04
N PHE A 24 -5.16 7.05 5.54
CA PHE A 24 -5.32 7.58 6.90
C PHE A 24 -4.81 6.61 7.97
N ALA A 25 -5.17 5.33 7.87
CA ALA A 25 -4.72 4.31 8.82
C ALA A 25 -3.19 4.16 8.82
N ILE A 26 -2.58 4.06 7.63
CA ILE A 26 -1.13 3.99 7.48
C ILE A 26 -0.48 5.26 8.01
N SER A 27 -0.99 6.45 7.65
CA SER A 27 -0.45 7.73 8.11
C SER A 27 -0.46 7.83 9.63
N SER A 28 -1.53 7.38 10.29
CA SER A 28 -1.58 7.29 11.76
C SER A 28 -0.51 6.34 12.31
N ALA A 29 -0.42 5.13 11.76
CA ALA A 29 0.54 4.11 12.21
C ALA A 29 2.00 4.54 12.04
N VAL A 30 2.33 5.19 10.93
CA VAL A 30 3.69 5.69 10.66
C VAL A 30 3.91 7.11 11.20
N GLN A 31 2.94 7.68 11.93
CA GLN A 31 3.01 9.06 12.44
C GLN A 31 3.37 10.09 11.35
N HIS A 32 2.72 9.99 10.18
CA HIS A 32 2.75 10.98 9.10
C HIS A 32 1.57 11.94 9.28
N ALA A 33 1.84 13.24 9.34
CA ALA A 33 0.80 14.25 9.50
C ALA A 33 0.19 14.62 8.15
N LEU A 34 -1.05 14.18 7.90
CA LEU A 34 -1.85 14.64 6.76
C LEU A 34 -2.37 16.04 7.07
N LYS A 35 -1.70 17.07 6.54
CA LYS A 35 -2.06 18.47 6.79
C LYS A 35 -3.45 18.77 6.19
N PRO A 36 -4.30 19.55 6.88
CA PRO A 36 -5.54 20.04 6.31
C PRO A 36 -5.31 20.85 5.04
N ASN A 37 -6.27 20.79 4.12
CA ASN A 37 -6.25 21.48 2.84
C ASN A 37 -7.66 21.99 2.50
N GLU A 38 -7.76 23.07 1.71
CA GLU A 38 -9.04 23.64 1.27
C GLU A 38 -9.91 22.65 0.46
N TYR A 39 -9.29 21.65 -0.20
CA TYR A 39 -9.96 20.62 -0.98
C TYR A 39 -10.34 19.37 -0.18
N ASP A 40 -10.29 19.42 1.16
CA ASP A 40 -10.60 18.29 2.04
C ASP A 40 -12.08 17.87 2.06
N GLN A 41 -12.98 18.69 1.50
CA GLN A 41 -14.40 18.37 1.34
C GLN A 41 -15.10 17.87 2.63
N GLY A 42 -14.67 18.41 3.79
CA GLY A 42 -15.26 18.11 5.09
C GLY A 42 -14.52 17.09 5.95
N LEU A 43 -13.48 16.42 5.44
CA LEU A 43 -12.62 15.53 6.25
C LEU A 43 -11.16 16.01 6.21
N PRO A 44 -10.62 16.56 7.32
CA PRO A 44 -9.26 17.09 7.36
C PRO A 44 -8.20 16.08 6.89
N GLY A 45 -7.34 16.50 5.97
CA GLY A 45 -6.28 15.71 5.35
C GLY A 45 -6.73 14.81 4.19
N GLN A 46 -8.03 14.77 3.85
CA GLN A 46 -8.56 13.89 2.81
C GLN A 46 -7.96 14.18 1.43
N PHE A 47 -7.75 15.45 1.09
CA PHE A 47 -7.13 15.83 -0.18
C PHE A 47 -5.77 15.14 -0.33
N ASN A 48 -4.90 15.32 0.68
CA ASN A 48 -3.57 14.72 0.72
C ASN A 48 -3.61 13.19 0.77
N ALA A 49 -4.57 12.62 1.49
CA ALA A 49 -4.75 11.16 1.59
C ALA A 49 -5.23 10.52 0.28
N SER A 50 -5.92 11.29 -0.57
CA SER A 50 -6.52 10.80 -1.81
C SER A 50 -5.54 10.76 -2.99
N HIS A 51 -4.30 11.22 -2.84
CA HIS A 51 -3.30 11.19 -3.91
C HIS A 51 -3.04 9.76 -4.41
N ALA A 52 -2.97 9.59 -5.73
CA ALA A 52 -2.84 8.28 -6.38
C ALA A 52 -1.59 7.52 -5.89
N GLU A 53 -0.49 8.22 -5.65
CA GLU A 53 0.75 7.64 -5.15
C GLU A 53 0.54 7.00 -3.78
N LYS A 54 -0.15 7.68 -2.86
CA LYS A 54 -0.42 7.14 -1.52
C LYS A 54 -1.39 5.97 -1.57
N GLN A 55 -2.40 6.03 -2.45
CA GLN A 55 -3.35 4.93 -2.62
C GLN A 55 -2.68 3.67 -3.18
N LEU A 56 -1.77 3.80 -4.14
CA LEU A 56 -0.97 2.70 -4.67
C LEU A 56 -0.05 2.10 -3.61
N ILE A 57 0.60 2.94 -2.80
CA ILE A 57 1.40 2.49 -1.67
C ILE A 57 0.53 1.75 -0.64
N ALA A 58 -0.66 2.26 -0.33
CA ALA A 58 -1.59 1.62 0.59
C ALA A 58 -2.06 0.26 0.08
N TYR A 59 -2.35 0.15 -1.22
CA TYR A 59 -2.62 -1.12 -1.88
C TYR A 59 -1.44 -2.08 -1.75
N PHE A 60 -0.23 -1.61 -2.06
CA PHE A 60 0.97 -2.43 -1.98
C PHE A 60 1.22 -2.96 -0.57
N ILE A 61 1.10 -2.09 0.44
CA ILE A 61 1.26 -2.48 1.85
C ILE A 61 0.21 -3.53 2.23
N GLU A 62 -1.06 -3.30 1.93
CA GLU A 62 -2.13 -4.26 2.29
C GLU A 62 -1.94 -5.63 1.60
N LYS A 63 -1.44 -5.66 0.36
CA LYS A 63 -1.37 -6.90 -0.43
C LYS A 63 -0.03 -7.63 -0.37
N HIS A 64 1.05 -6.93 -0.08
CA HIS A 64 2.41 -7.46 -0.24
C HIS A 64 3.29 -7.28 0.98
N VAL A 65 2.85 -6.52 1.98
CA VAL A 65 3.57 -6.37 3.24
C VAL A 65 2.85 -7.19 4.29
N PHE A 66 3.34 -8.41 4.47
CA PHE A 66 2.97 -9.23 5.62
C PHE A 66 3.62 -8.58 6.85
N LEU A 67 2.87 -7.76 7.59
CA LEU A 67 3.27 -7.36 8.94
C LEU A 67 3.31 -8.67 9.76
N GLY A 68 4.46 -8.98 10.35
CA GLY A 68 4.75 -10.28 10.97
C GLY A 68 3.83 -10.72 12.12
N ASP A 69 2.75 -9.99 12.39
CA ASP A 69 1.74 -10.24 13.44
C ASP A 69 0.64 -11.23 13.05
N GLU A 70 0.63 -11.76 11.82
CA GLU A 70 -0.20 -12.95 11.53
C GLU A 70 0.29 -14.23 12.25
N ARG A 71 1.27 -14.08 13.15
CA ARG A 71 1.82 -15.08 14.07
C ARG A 71 1.13 -15.07 15.45
N GLU A 72 -0.10 -14.58 15.54
CA GLU A 72 -0.97 -14.73 16.73
C GLU A 72 -1.07 -16.22 17.13
N PRO A 73 -0.43 -16.68 18.23
CA PRO A 73 -0.38 -18.09 18.60
C PRO A 73 -1.73 -18.69 19.03
N ASN A 74 -2.78 -17.85 19.13
CA ASN A 74 -4.10 -18.21 19.64
C ASN A 74 -5.19 -18.26 18.57
N SER A 75 -4.82 -18.15 17.30
CA SER A 75 -5.77 -18.32 16.20
C SER A 75 -5.83 -19.80 15.82
N ASN A 76 -7.02 -20.40 15.94
CA ASN A 76 -7.32 -21.80 15.62
C ASN A 76 -7.25 -22.03 14.10
N TRP A 77 -6.07 -21.82 13.51
CA TRP A 77 -5.84 -22.01 12.08
C TRP A 77 -5.79 -23.51 11.79
N ASP A 78 -6.62 -23.94 10.85
CA ASP A 78 -6.59 -25.29 10.31
C ASP A 78 -5.19 -25.63 9.75
N ARG A 79 -4.77 -26.89 9.90
CA ARG A 79 -3.45 -27.37 9.46
C ARG A 79 -3.18 -27.12 7.96
N SER A 80 -4.23 -26.96 7.16
CA SER A 80 -4.18 -26.62 5.72
C SER A 80 -3.81 -25.16 5.43
N LEU A 81 -4.01 -24.24 6.37
CA LEU A 81 -3.64 -22.83 6.22
C LEU A 81 -2.17 -22.62 6.61
N TYR A 82 -1.63 -23.44 7.51
CA TYR A 82 -0.22 -23.39 7.91
C TYR A 82 0.74 -23.59 6.73
N SER A 83 0.41 -24.47 5.78
CA SER A 83 1.22 -24.68 4.57
C SER A 83 1.22 -23.47 3.63
N LEU A 84 0.16 -22.66 3.61
CA LEU A 84 0.13 -21.39 2.87
C LEU A 84 1.04 -20.35 3.52
N PHE A 85 1.05 -20.30 4.85
CA PHE A 85 1.99 -19.49 5.63
C PHE A 85 3.44 -19.91 5.41
N GLU A 86 3.74 -21.22 5.33
CA GLU A 86 5.09 -21.71 5.03
C GLU A 86 5.49 -21.52 3.56
N SER A 87 4.52 -21.52 2.64
CA SER A 87 4.74 -21.21 1.23
C SER A 87 4.93 -19.72 0.94
N ARG A 88 4.85 -18.86 1.98
CA ARG A 88 5.13 -17.43 1.84
C ARG A 88 6.49 -17.27 1.16
N PRO A 89 6.60 -16.45 0.11
CA PRO A 89 7.89 -16.09 -0.43
C PRO A 89 8.75 -15.60 0.75
N PRO A 90 9.94 -16.19 0.99
CA PRO A 90 10.80 -15.83 2.13
C PRO A 90 11.32 -14.38 2.07
N VAL A 91 10.88 -13.61 1.08
CA VAL A 91 11.25 -12.22 0.86
C VAL A 91 9.96 -11.40 0.90
N ALA A 92 9.69 -10.78 2.04
CA ALA A 92 8.76 -9.65 2.07
C ALA A 92 9.25 -8.62 1.05
N LEU A 93 8.36 -8.11 0.22
CA LEU A 93 8.73 -7.11 -0.78
C LEU A 93 9.16 -5.82 -0.07
N THR A 94 10.47 -5.64 0.06
CA THR A 94 11.09 -4.46 0.70
C THR A 94 11.27 -3.31 -0.27
N LYS A 95 11.03 -3.51 -1.57
CA LYS A 95 11.19 -2.49 -2.59
C LYS A 95 10.11 -2.57 -3.66
N ALA A 96 9.60 -1.41 -4.08
CA ALA A 96 8.64 -1.28 -5.17
C ALA A 96 8.92 -0.04 -6.02
N THR A 97 8.61 -0.12 -7.31
CA THR A 97 8.68 1.02 -8.23
C THR A 97 7.28 1.38 -8.71
N ILE A 98 6.93 2.66 -8.61
CA ILE A 98 5.63 3.21 -9.03
C ILE A 98 5.89 4.19 -10.16
N LEU A 99 5.21 3.99 -11.30
CA LEU A 99 5.25 4.89 -12.45
C LEU A 99 4.08 5.88 -12.37
N VAL A 100 4.37 7.17 -12.51
CA VAL A 100 3.37 8.24 -12.40
C VAL A 100 3.52 9.25 -13.53
N ASN A 101 2.38 9.81 -13.96
CA ASN A 101 2.33 10.84 -15.02
C ASN A 101 2.45 12.28 -14.48
N ARG A 102 2.70 12.44 -13.18
CA ARG A 102 2.97 13.72 -12.50
C ARG A 102 3.99 13.49 -11.39
N ALA A 103 4.91 14.43 -11.21
CA ALA A 103 5.87 14.33 -10.12
C ALA A 103 5.14 14.34 -8.76
N PRO A 104 5.57 13.50 -7.79
CA PRO A 104 4.93 13.45 -6.48
C PRO A 104 5.06 14.80 -5.77
N CYS A 105 4.00 15.27 -5.13
CA CYS A 105 4.05 16.47 -4.29
C CYS A 105 4.89 16.25 -3.01
N ASP A 106 5.20 17.32 -2.29
CA ASP A 106 6.06 17.24 -1.10
C ASP A 106 5.45 16.39 0.02
N ASP A 107 4.13 16.41 0.18
CA ASP A 107 3.46 15.53 1.15
C ASP A 107 3.56 14.05 0.75
N CYS A 108 3.48 13.71 -0.55
CA CYS A 108 3.74 12.35 -1.03
C CYS A 108 5.20 11.94 -0.77
N ARG A 109 6.17 12.82 -1.00
CA ARG A 109 7.59 12.54 -0.70
C ARG A 109 7.83 12.27 0.79
N ALA A 110 7.26 13.11 1.66
CA ALA A 110 7.37 12.95 3.11
C ALA A 110 6.73 11.64 3.58
N PHE A 111 5.56 11.28 3.03
CA PHE A 111 4.89 10.02 3.31
C PHE A 111 5.75 8.80 2.95
N ILE A 112 6.38 8.80 1.76
CA ILE A 112 7.28 7.74 1.30
C ILE A 112 8.49 7.61 2.22
N GLN A 113 9.11 8.74 2.60
CA GLN A 113 10.23 8.74 3.53
C GLN A 113 9.83 8.15 4.89
N ARG A 114 8.64 8.50 5.38
CA ARG A 114 8.14 8.00 6.65
C ARG A 114 7.90 6.49 6.63
N ILE A 115 7.35 5.97 5.54
CA ILE A 115 7.19 4.52 5.32
C ILE A 115 8.54 3.81 5.29
N LYS A 116 9.53 4.37 4.59
CA LYS A 116 10.89 3.80 4.58
C LYS A 116 11.48 3.73 5.98
N LEU A 117 11.30 4.76 6.80
CA LEU A 117 11.83 4.80 8.16
C LEU A 117 11.13 3.82 9.12
N VAL A 118 9.80 3.70 9.03
CA VAL A 118 9.00 2.93 9.99
C VAL A 118 8.86 1.46 9.59
N LEU A 119 8.62 1.20 8.31
CA LEU A 119 8.32 -0.14 7.79
C LEU A 119 9.51 -0.79 7.06
N ASN A 120 10.61 -0.05 6.85
CA ASN A 120 11.76 -0.49 6.08
C ASN A 120 11.40 -0.94 4.64
N ILE A 121 10.43 -0.26 4.02
CA ILE A 121 10.03 -0.48 2.63
C ILE A 121 10.44 0.72 1.77
N GLU A 122 11.13 0.46 0.69
CA GLU A 122 11.58 1.45 -0.27
C GLU A 122 10.61 1.56 -1.45
N PHE A 123 9.94 2.70 -1.58
CA PHE A 123 9.17 3.04 -2.77
C PHE A 123 9.97 4.03 -3.64
N GLN A 124 10.23 3.63 -4.89
CA GLN A 124 10.77 4.51 -5.92
C GLN A 124 9.65 5.01 -6.81
N ILE A 125 9.43 6.32 -6.86
CA ILE A 125 8.46 6.93 -7.78
C ILE A 125 9.21 7.47 -8.99
N ILE A 126 8.91 6.94 -10.17
CA ILE A 126 9.47 7.38 -11.44
C ILE A 126 8.40 8.16 -12.18
N PHE A 127 8.74 9.40 -12.54
CA PHE A 127 7.94 10.22 -13.43
C PHE A 127 8.26 9.86 -14.88
N CYS A 128 7.25 9.48 -15.65
CA CYS A 128 7.36 9.02 -17.03
C CYS A 128 6.23 9.56 -17.90
#